data_AF-B3NAG8-F1
#
_entry.id   AF-B3NAG8-F1
#
_cell.length_a   1.000
_cell.length_b   1.000
_cell.length_c   1.000
_cell.angle_alpha   90.00
_cell.angle_beta   90.00
_cell.angle_gamma   90.00
#
_symmetry.space_group_name_H-M   'P 1'
#
loop_
_entity.id
_entity.type
_entity.pdbx_description
1 polymer ?
#
loop_
_entity_poly.entity_id
_entity_poly.type
_entity_poly.pdbx_seq_one_letter_code
_entity_poly.pdbx_strand_id
1 'polypeptide(L)'
;MKNPLAAFLVVAVAVLADLPGAPAQAQEVQSHCVACPDEFRGKLVCAFINGCYLDIEYCSLLVFNCARQQRHKHLFLVVSEGKCKPVRGFKCEVMDF
;
A
#
# COMPACT_ATOMS: atom_id res chain seq x y z
N MET A 1 -4.81 -50.28 24.97
CA MET A 1 -4.52 -49.61 23.68
C MET A 1 -4.57 -48.12 23.93
N LYS A 2 -3.41 -47.45 24.07
CA LYS A 2 -3.31 -46.02 24.38
C LYS A 2 -3.31 -45.24 23.06
N ASN A 3 -4.34 -44.43 22.84
CA ASN A 3 -4.51 -43.59 21.65
C ASN A 3 -3.34 -42.58 21.54
N PRO A 4 -2.43 -42.70 20.56
CA PRO A 4 -1.29 -41.79 20.42
C PRO A 4 -1.72 -40.39 19.93
N LEU A 5 -2.93 -40.25 19.40
CA LEU A 5 -3.50 -39.01 18.86
C LEU A 5 -3.65 -37.91 19.91
N ALA A 6 -3.88 -38.25 21.19
CA ALA A 6 -4.05 -37.26 22.24
C ALA A 6 -2.73 -36.55 22.60
N ALA A 7 -1.58 -37.22 22.43
CA ALA A 7 -0.28 -36.64 22.76
C ALA A 7 0.16 -35.58 21.73
N PHE A 8 -0.21 -35.74 20.45
CA PHE A 8 0.18 -34.80 19.39
C PHE A 8 -0.57 -33.46 19.46
N LEU A 9 -1.84 -33.46 19.91
CA LEU A 9 -2.64 -32.23 20.03
C LEU A 9 -2.14 -31.30 21.14
N VAL A 10 -1.60 -31.84 22.24
CA VAL A 10 -1.12 -31.03 23.37
C VAL A 10 0.21 -30.33 23.05
N VAL A 11 1.06 -30.97 22.24
CA VAL A 11 2.34 -30.39 21.81
C VAL A 11 2.13 -29.22 20.85
N ALA A 12 1.13 -29.28 19.97
CA ALA A 12 0.84 -28.19 19.03
C ALA A 12 0.37 -26.90 19.73
N VAL A 13 -0.32 -27.00 20.88
CA VAL A 13 -0.83 -25.84 21.63
C VAL A 13 0.23 -25.22 22.53
N ALA A 14 1.13 -26.03 23.10
CA ALA A 14 2.21 -25.52 23.97
C ALA A 14 3.30 -24.76 23.20
N VAL A 15 3.59 -25.13 21.94
CA VAL A 15 4.58 -24.43 21.11
C VAL A 15 4.10 -23.05 20.66
N LEU A 16 2.78 -22.81 20.63
CA LEU A 16 2.22 -21.49 20.30
C LEU A 16 2.26 -20.50 21.47
N ALA A 17 2.33 -20.99 22.72
CA ALA A 17 2.29 -20.15 23.91
C ALA A 17 3.66 -19.56 24.31
N ASP A 18 4.76 -20.15 23.82
CA ASP A 18 6.14 -19.75 24.14
C ASP A 18 6.83 -18.95 23.02
N LEU A 19 6.08 -18.48 22.02
CA LEU A 19 6.58 -17.51 21.03
C LEU A 19 6.50 -16.09 21.63
N PRO A 20 7.62 -15.47 22.00
CA PRO A 20 7.61 -14.09 22.46
C PRO A 20 7.37 -13.20 21.23
N GLY A 21 6.17 -12.60 21.14
CA GLY A 21 5.92 -11.52 20.18
C GLY A 21 4.94 -11.81 19.05
N ALA A 22 3.84 -12.52 19.28
CA ALA A 22 2.69 -12.44 18.39
C ALA A 22 1.80 -11.22 18.73
N PRO A 23 2.28 -10.00 18.37
CA PRO A 23 1.43 -9.13 17.56
C PRO A 23 2.22 -8.47 16.41
N ALA A 24 3.08 -9.20 15.69
CA ALA A 24 3.88 -8.58 14.61
C ALA A 24 3.22 -8.65 13.22
N GLN A 25 2.45 -9.70 12.90
CA GLN A 25 2.03 -9.95 11.50
C GLN A 25 0.86 -9.08 11.01
N ALA A 26 0.08 -8.45 11.89
CA ALA A 26 -0.99 -7.55 11.45
C ALA A 26 -0.49 -6.13 11.16
N GLN A 27 0.62 -5.72 11.78
CA GLN A 27 1.14 -4.35 11.68
C GLN A 27 2.13 -4.19 10.52
N GLU A 28 2.85 -5.25 10.15
CA GLU A 28 3.90 -5.20 9.14
C GLU A 28 3.34 -4.98 7.72
N VAL A 29 2.19 -5.58 7.39
CA VAL A 29 1.57 -5.48 6.05
C VAL A 29 0.96 -4.10 5.77
N GLN A 30 0.54 -3.35 6.81
CA GLN A 30 0.04 -1.98 6.66
C GLN A 30 1.16 -0.92 6.70
N SER A 31 2.35 -1.25 7.22
CA SER A 31 3.39 -0.26 7.53
C SER A 31 4.18 0.27 6.32
N HIS A 32 4.16 -0.41 5.18
CA HIS A 32 5.02 -0.04 4.04
C HIS A 32 4.42 1.00 3.09
N CYS A 33 3.12 1.34 3.20
CA CYS A 33 2.44 2.20 2.24
C CYS A 33 2.49 3.72 2.56
N VAL A 34 3.09 4.13 3.68
CA VAL A 34 2.97 5.50 4.20
C VAL A 34 4.33 6.22 4.29
N ALA A 35 5.42 5.56 3.89
CA ALA A 35 6.73 6.20 3.87
C ALA A 35 6.80 7.23 2.73
N CYS A 36 6.77 8.51 3.08
CA CYS A 36 7.06 9.60 2.15
C CYS A 36 8.27 10.40 2.64
N PRO A 37 9.28 10.63 1.80
CA PRO A 37 10.41 11.47 2.17
C PRO A 37 9.97 12.90 2.48
N ASP A 38 10.51 13.49 3.55
CA ASP A 38 10.10 14.81 4.03
C ASP A 38 10.27 15.91 2.97
N GLU A 39 11.29 15.79 2.10
CA GLU A 39 11.55 16.72 1.00
C GLU A 39 10.45 16.77 -0.07
N PHE A 40 9.54 15.78 -0.10
CA PHE A 40 8.42 15.74 -1.04
C PHE A 40 7.06 16.01 -0.38
N ARG A 41 7.01 16.17 0.94
CA ARG A 41 5.76 16.44 1.66
C ARG A 41 5.14 17.76 1.22
N GLY A 42 3.88 17.69 0.77
CA GLY A 42 3.14 18.84 0.28
C GLY A 42 3.51 19.30 -1.13
N LYS A 43 4.47 18.63 -1.81
CA LYS A 43 4.82 18.95 -3.20
C LYS A 43 3.77 18.39 -4.14
N LEU A 44 3.23 19.26 -5.00
CA LEU A 44 2.37 18.84 -6.10
C LEU A 44 3.19 18.24 -7.25
N VAL A 45 2.62 17.24 -7.90
CA VAL A 45 3.10 16.66 -9.15
C VAL A 45 1.95 16.52 -10.14
N CYS A 46 2.30 16.54 -11.42
CA CYS A 46 1.41 16.14 -12.48
C CYS A 46 1.52 14.63 -12.65
N ALA A 47 0.41 13.93 -12.43
CA ALA A 47 0.34 12.49 -12.58
C ALA A 47 -0.53 12.10 -13.77
N PHE A 48 -0.22 10.96 -14.38
CA PHE A 48 -1.00 10.33 -15.43
C PHE A 48 -1.51 8.97 -14.96
N ILE A 49 -2.80 8.72 -15.18
CA ILE A 49 -3.44 7.45 -14.89
C ILE A 49 -4.56 7.22 -15.90
N ASN A 50 -4.71 5.98 -16.40
CA ASN A 50 -5.85 5.57 -17.21
C ASN A 50 -6.25 6.53 -18.35
N GLY A 51 -5.28 7.20 -18.98
CA GLY A 51 -5.56 8.12 -20.11
C GLY A 51 -5.81 9.59 -19.73
N CYS A 52 -5.81 9.95 -18.45
CA CYS A 52 -6.04 11.32 -17.99
C CYS A 52 -4.93 11.82 -17.07
N TYR A 53 -4.83 13.15 -16.98
CA TYR A 53 -3.89 13.86 -16.13
C TYR A 53 -4.57 14.40 -14.89
N LEU A 54 -3.88 14.40 -13.75
CA LEU A 54 -4.34 15.06 -12.53
C LEU A 54 -3.19 15.73 -11.77
N ASP A 55 -3.56 16.79 -11.04
CA ASP A 55 -2.70 17.40 -10.03
C ASP A 55 -2.88 16.63 -8.72
N ILE A 56 -1.80 16.11 -8.15
CA ILE A 56 -1.84 15.39 -6.88
C ILE A 56 -0.59 15.67 -6.06
N GLU A 57 -0.73 15.64 -4.73
CA GLU A 57 0.41 15.73 -3.83
C GLU A 57 1.22 14.43 -3.85
N TYR A 58 2.56 14.53 -3.86
CA TYR A 58 3.44 13.40 -4.12
C TYR A 58 3.30 12.29 -3.08
N CYS A 59 3.24 12.62 -1.79
CA CYS A 59 3.05 11.60 -0.75
C CYS A 59 1.69 10.89 -0.88
N SER A 60 0.64 11.63 -1.21
CA SER A 60 -0.69 11.09 -1.48
C SER A 60 -0.65 10.13 -2.66
N LEU A 61 0.07 10.47 -3.74
CA LEU A 61 0.29 9.59 -4.87
C LEU A 61 0.95 8.27 -4.46
N LEU A 62 1.97 8.29 -3.60
CA LEU A 62 2.63 7.08 -3.11
C LEU A 62 1.64 6.19 -2.34
N VAL A 63 0.84 6.78 -1.45
CA VAL A 63 -0.18 6.05 -0.69
C VAL A 63 -1.20 5.39 -1.63
N PHE A 64 -1.71 6.14 -2.62
CA PHE A 64 -2.65 5.58 -3.60
C PHE A 64 -2.00 4.51 -4.48
N ASN A 65 -0.76 4.69 -4.91
CA ASN A 65 -0.05 3.66 -5.66
C ASN A 65 0.12 2.37 -4.86
N CYS A 66 0.40 2.46 -3.56
CA CYS A 66 0.49 1.28 -2.72
C CYS A 66 -0.86 0.56 -2.62
N ALA A 67 -1.96 1.28 -2.36
CA ALA A 67 -3.29 0.71 -2.33
C ALA A 67 -3.69 0.05 -3.66
N ARG A 68 -3.32 0.67 -4.78
CA ARG A 68 -3.58 0.15 -6.13
C ARG A 68 -2.73 -1.06 -6.45
N GLN A 69 -1.47 -1.10 -6.01
CA GLN A 69 -0.60 -2.25 -6.15
C GLN A 69 -1.16 -3.48 -5.42
N GLN A 70 -1.66 -3.31 -4.19
CA GLN A 70 -2.32 -4.39 -3.44
C GLN A 70 -3.59 -4.92 -4.13
N ARG A 71 -4.23 -4.08 -4.96
CA ARG A 71 -5.43 -4.43 -5.75
C ARG A 71 -5.13 -4.81 -7.20
N HIS A 72 -3.85 -4.95 -7.58
CA HIS A 72 -3.42 -5.22 -8.95
C HIS A 72 -3.99 -4.23 -9.99
N LYS A 73 -4.16 -2.95 -9.60
CA LYS A 73 -4.63 -1.87 -10.49
C LYS A 73 -3.46 -1.10 -11.09
N HIS A 74 -3.72 -0.38 -12.19
CA HIS A 74 -2.72 0.50 -12.82
C HIS A 74 -2.24 1.59 -11.85
N LEU A 75 -0.95 1.89 -11.84
CA LEU A 75 -0.36 2.90 -10.96
C LEU A 75 -0.38 4.29 -11.60
N PHE A 76 -0.44 5.32 -10.77
CA PHE A 76 -0.17 6.70 -11.15
C PHE A 76 1.28 6.85 -11.58
N LEU A 77 1.50 7.46 -12.73
CA LEU A 77 2.82 7.78 -13.27
C LEU A 77 3.10 9.26 -13.07
N VAL A 78 4.25 9.60 -12.48
CA VAL A 78 4.68 11.00 -12.37
C VAL A 78 5.18 11.49 -13.73
N VAL A 79 4.56 12.53 -14.26
CA VAL A 79 4.91 13.14 -15.55
C VAL A 79 5.85 14.33 -15.35
N SER A 80 5.55 15.19 -14.38
CA SER A 80 6.37 16.35 -14.05
C SER A 80 6.13 16.82 -12.62
N GLU A 81 7.09 17.55 -12.06
CA GLU A 81 6.89 18.30 -10.82
C GLU A 81 5.94 19.48 -11.04
N GLY A 82 5.23 19.87 -9.97
CA GLY A 82 4.26 20.96 -9.99
C GLY A 82 2.94 20.58 -10.64
N LYS A 83 2.12 21.58 -10.97
CA LYS A 83 0.83 21.36 -11.64
C LYS A 83 1.03 20.89 -13.07
N CYS A 84 0.08 20.09 -13.56
CA CYS A 84 -0.03 19.78 -14.97
C CYS A 84 -0.14 21.08 -15.76
N LYS A 85 0.83 21.29 -16.65
CA LYS A 85 0.71 22.30 -17.72
C LYS A 85 -0.58 22.04 -18.50
N PRO A 86 -1.12 23.01 -19.25
CA PRO A 86 -2.19 22.73 -20.19
C PRO A 86 -1.70 21.68 -21.20
N VAL A 87 -1.95 20.41 -20.87
CA VAL A 87 -1.51 19.23 -21.60
C VAL A 87 -2.53 18.97 -22.70
N ARG A 88 -2.05 18.54 -23.88
CA ARG A 88 -2.92 17.91 -24.87
C ARG A 88 -3.40 16.57 -24.29
N GLY A 89 -4.51 16.58 -23.56
CA GLY A 89 -5.08 15.41 -22.90
C GLY A 89 -6.24 15.76 -21.98
N PHE A 90 -6.97 14.75 -21.52
CA PHE A 90 -8.12 14.93 -20.63
C PHE A 90 -7.66 15.06 -19.17
N LYS A 91 -8.30 15.95 -18.40
CA LYS A 91 -8.15 15.94 -16.94
C LYS A 91 -9.03 14.84 -16.35
N CYS A 92 -8.55 14.20 -15.29
CA CYS A 92 -9.37 13.22 -14.59
C CYS A 92 -10.53 13.93 -13.88
N GLU A 93 -11.78 13.62 -14.24
CA GLU A 93 -12.97 14.14 -13.56
C GLU A 93 -13.38 13.27 -12.38
N VAL A 94 -13.13 11.95 -12.50
CA VAL A 94 -13.44 10.95 -11.48
C VAL A 94 -12.28 9.98 -11.40
N MET A 95 -11.94 9.55 -10.18
CA MET A 95 -10.94 8.51 -9.95
C MET A 95 -11.59 7.28 -9.34
N ASP A 96 -11.17 6.11 -9.81
CA ASP A 96 -11.52 4.84 -9.17
C ASP A 96 -10.57 4.60 -7.99
N PHE A 97 -11.12 4.34 -6.80
CA PHE A 97 -10.33 4.07 -5.59
C PHE A 97 -10.08 2.57 -5.39
#